data_AF-A0A7W3TI58-F1
#
_entry.id   AF-A0A7W3TI58-F1
#
_cell.length_a   1.000
_cell.length_b   1.000
_cell.length_c   1.000
_cell.angle_alpha   90.00
_cell.angle_beta   90.00
_cell.angle_gamma   90.00
#
_symmetry.space_group_name_H-M   'P 1'
#
loop_
_entity.id
_entity.type
_entity.pdbx_description
1 polymer ?
#
loop_
_entity_poly.entity_id
_entity_poly.type
_entity_poly.pdbx_seq_one_letter_code
_entity_poly.pdbx_strand_id
1 'polypeptide(L)'
;MSTARTAPVVLDTTGRRLPAQITELREAGPAARVELPDGLTAWAITRGEVAKRLLTHPGISKDARKSWPGYRPGRYPWLTAWVDVVSMFTSDGEDHTRLRKLVGRAFTPQRIREMRPAIETIVTDLLDDLEDRAPDRPVDLRAAFSHPVPTRVICDLFGVPDAQRPRMLRVIDSVLDTTADTERATRIRDELYTAMTTLIETKRTTPGPDLTSTLLTARDDGDRLDETELLSTLILMIGAGSETAVALINHLTHTLLTHP
;
A
#
# COMPACT_ATOMS: atom_id res chain seq x y z
N MET A 1 -38.74 18.36 -9.55
CA MET A 1 -38.76 17.08 -8.81
C MET A 1 -37.64 17.12 -7.79
N SER A 2 -37.97 17.35 -6.52
CA SER A 2 -37.02 17.33 -5.40
C SER A 2 -36.57 15.89 -5.19
N THR A 3 -35.35 15.55 -5.59
CA THR A 3 -34.73 14.29 -5.16
C THR A 3 -34.51 14.43 -3.66
N ALA A 4 -35.32 13.72 -2.86
CA ALA A 4 -35.08 13.61 -1.43
C ALA A 4 -33.62 13.16 -1.24
N ARG A 5 -32.77 14.04 -0.71
CA ARG A 5 -31.36 13.73 -0.46
C ARG A 5 -31.34 12.68 0.64
N THR A 6 -31.11 11.43 0.26
CA THR A 6 -30.86 10.34 1.21
C THR A 6 -29.71 10.74 2.12
N ALA A 7 -29.85 10.51 3.42
CA ALA A 7 -28.78 10.76 4.39
C ALA A 7 -27.54 9.92 4.03
N PRO A 8 -26.31 10.41 4.31
CA PRO A 8 -25.10 9.62 4.10
C PRO A 8 -25.10 8.33 4.93
N VAL A 9 -24.60 7.24 4.36
CA VAL A 9 -24.31 6.01 5.10
C VAL A 9 -23.03 6.23 5.92
N VAL A 10 -23.10 6.08 7.23
CA VAL A 10 -21.92 6.22 8.11
C VAL A 10 -21.06 4.96 8.01
N LEU A 11 -19.79 5.11 7.65
CA LEU A 11 -18.86 3.98 7.53
C LEU A 11 -18.41 3.48 8.90
N ASP A 12 -18.35 2.16 9.06
CA ASP A 12 -17.91 1.52 10.30
C ASP A 12 -16.41 1.36 10.24
N THR A 13 -15.70 2.14 11.06
CA THR A 13 -14.24 2.12 11.10
C THR A 13 -13.67 0.88 11.79
N THR A 14 -14.50 0.08 12.45
CA THR A 14 -14.06 -1.14 13.15
C THR A 14 -14.03 -2.38 12.26
N GLY A 15 -14.67 -2.32 11.09
CA GLY A 15 -14.79 -3.45 10.16
C GLY A 15 -15.66 -4.61 10.64
N ARG A 16 -16.30 -4.51 11.81
CA ARG A 16 -17.04 -5.62 12.45
C ARG A 16 -18.32 -6.01 11.70
N ARG A 17 -18.92 -5.08 10.96
CA ARG A 17 -20.14 -5.31 10.16
C ARG A 17 -19.89 -5.27 8.65
N LEU A 18 -18.68 -5.59 8.20
CA LEU A 18 -18.29 -5.42 6.79
C LEU A 18 -19.28 -6.04 5.79
N PRO A 19 -19.76 -7.30 5.93
CA PRO A 19 -20.74 -7.85 4.99
C PRO A 19 -22.07 -7.07 4.95
N ALA A 20 -22.59 -6.69 6.12
CA ALA A 20 -23.84 -5.93 6.22
C ALA A 20 -23.67 -4.50 5.66
N GLN A 21 -22.54 -3.85 5.92
CA GLN A 21 -22.22 -2.53 5.40
C GLN A 21 -22.03 -2.54 3.88
N ILE A 22 -21.42 -3.58 3.31
CA ILE A 22 -21.34 -3.75 1.84
C ILE A 22 -22.74 -3.86 1.23
N THR A 23 -23.65 -4.62 1.85
CA THR A 23 -25.05 -4.73 1.40
C THR A 23 -25.75 -3.38 1.46
N GLU A 24 -25.68 -2.67 2.58
CA GLU A 24 -26.27 -1.33 2.77
C GLU A 24 -25.78 -0.33 1.71
N LEU A 25 -24.46 -0.27 1.47
CA LEU A 25 -23.88 0.58 0.43
C LEU A 25 -24.38 0.20 -0.96
N ARG A 26 -24.53 -1.10 -1.24
CA ARG A 26 -25.04 -1.56 -2.54
C ARG A 26 -26.53 -1.22 -2.72
N GLU A 27 -27.34 -1.33 -1.67
CA GLU A 27 -28.77 -0.97 -1.68
C GLU A 27 -28.99 0.54 -1.84
N ALA A 28 -28.09 1.36 -1.30
CA ALA A 28 -28.10 2.82 -1.46
C ALA A 28 -27.85 3.31 -2.91
N GLY A 29 -27.59 2.40 -3.85
CA GLY A 29 -27.46 2.68 -5.28
C GLY A 29 -26.02 2.61 -5.79
N PRO A 30 -25.80 2.93 -7.09
CA PRO A 30 -24.50 2.77 -7.75
C PRO A 30 -23.39 3.71 -7.25
N ALA A 31 -23.80 4.84 -6.68
CA ALA A 31 -22.96 5.79 -5.98
C ALA A 31 -23.71 6.18 -4.70
N ALA A 32 -23.24 5.71 -3.56
CA ALA A 32 -23.82 5.99 -2.26
C ALA A 32 -23.08 7.17 -1.62
N ARG A 33 -23.82 8.12 -1.06
CA ARG A 33 -23.19 9.15 -0.23
C ARG A 33 -22.81 8.52 1.10
N VAL A 34 -21.58 8.74 1.55
CA VAL A 34 -21.04 8.16 2.78
C VAL A 34 -20.49 9.25 3.70
N GLU A 35 -20.45 8.94 5.00
CA GLU A 35 -19.75 9.71 6.01
C GLU A 35 -18.58 8.90 6.56
N LEU A 36 -17.39 9.50 6.50
CA LEU A 36 -16.12 9.02 7.04
C LEU A 36 -15.83 9.73 8.37
N PRO A 37 -14.77 9.35 9.11
CA PRO A 37 -14.36 10.05 10.32
C PRO A 37 -14.28 11.58 10.15
N ASP A 38 -14.46 12.30 11.25
CA ASP A 38 -14.47 13.77 11.29
C ASP A 38 -15.57 14.43 10.45
N GLY A 39 -16.67 13.71 10.20
CA GLY A 39 -17.83 14.21 9.44
C GLY A 39 -17.53 14.41 7.95
N LEU A 40 -16.44 13.83 7.45
CA LEU A 40 -16.06 13.93 6.05
C LEU A 40 -17.07 13.17 5.19
N THR A 41 -17.83 13.87 4.33
CA THR A 41 -18.73 13.19 3.39
C THR A 41 -18.07 12.96 2.03
N ALA A 42 -18.25 11.76 1.47
CA ALA A 42 -17.77 11.39 0.13
C ALA A 42 -18.82 10.57 -0.64
N TRP A 43 -18.46 10.13 -1.85
CA TRP A 43 -19.22 9.16 -2.63
C TRP A 43 -18.49 7.82 -2.66
N ALA A 44 -19.16 6.76 -2.25
CA ALA A 44 -18.71 5.39 -2.43
C ALA A 44 -19.32 4.81 -3.70
N ILE A 45 -18.47 4.34 -4.62
CA ILE A 45 -18.90 3.71 -5.87
C ILE A 45 -19.02 2.21 -5.65
N THR A 46 -20.22 1.67 -5.82
CA THR A 46 -20.56 0.30 -5.37
C THR A 46 -20.90 -0.65 -6.52
N ARG A 47 -20.74 -0.18 -7.77
CA ARG A 47 -20.99 -0.96 -8.99
C ARG A 47 -19.79 -0.93 -9.90
N GLY A 48 -19.37 -2.11 -10.35
CA GLY A 48 -18.18 -2.28 -11.19
C GLY A 48 -18.21 -1.44 -12.46
N GLU A 49 -19.35 -1.39 -13.17
CA GLU A 49 -19.47 -0.60 -14.40
C GLU A 49 -19.36 0.92 -14.18
N VAL A 50 -19.84 1.41 -13.03
CA VAL A 50 -19.68 2.83 -12.67
C VAL A 50 -18.25 3.12 -12.25
N ALA A 51 -17.63 2.22 -11.48
CA ALA A 51 -16.22 2.34 -11.10
C ALA A 51 -15.31 2.37 -12.34
N LYS A 52 -15.49 1.44 -13.29
CA LYS A 52 -14.73 1.41 -14.56
C LYS A 52 -14.83 2.73 -15.32
N ARG A 53 -16.05 3.27 -15.47
CA ARG A 53 -16.28 4.57 -16.13
C ARG A 53 -15.56 5.72 -15.42
N LEU A 54 -15.65 5.78 -14.08
CA LEU A 54 -15.06 6.88 -13.31
C LEU A 54 -13.53 6.80 -13.24
N LEU A 55 -12.97 5.60 -13.17
CA LEU A 55 -11.51 5.37 -13.13
C LEU A 55 -10.79 5.85 -14.40
N THR A 56 -11.50 5.98 -15.52
CA THR A 56 -10.96 6.49 -16.79
C THR A 56 -11.54 7.85 -17.18
N HIS A 57 -12.36 8.47 -16.34
CA HIS A 57 -13.03 9.71 -16.69
C HIS A 57 -12.07 10.90 -16.52
N PRO A 58 -11.87 11.76 -17.52
CA PRO A 58 -10.89 12.84 -17.46
C PRO A 58 -11.21 13.92 -16.41
N GLY A 59 -12.47 14.00 -15.98
CA GLY A 59 -12.90 14.89 -14.89
C GLY A 59 -12.69 14.33 -13.48
N ILE A 60 -12.15 13.12 -13.33
CA ILE A 60 -11.79 12.54 -12.03
C ILE A 60 -10.27 12.54 -11.92
N SER A 61 -9.76 13.15 -10.84
CA SER A 61 -8.33 13.33 -10.61
C SER A 61 -7.94 12.73 -9.27
N LYS A 62 -6.71 12.21 -9.18
CA LYS A 62 -6.13 11.71 -7.93
C LYS A 62 -5.47 12.80 -7.10
N ASP A 63 -5.22 13.96 -7.69
CA ASP A 63 -4.68 15.12 -6.98
C ASP A 63 -5.81 15.89 -6.29
N ALA A 64 -5.93 15.70 -4.97
CA ALA A 64 -6.92 16.42 -4.18
C ALA A 64 -6.73 17.94 -4.19
N ARG A 65 -5.51 18.45 -4.43
CA ARG A 65 -5.26 19.89 -4.50
C ARG A 65 -5.92 20.50 -5.73
N LYS A 66 -6.15 19.70 -6.77
CA LYS A 66 -6.83 20.10 -8.02
C LYS A 66 -8.33 19.83 -7.98
N SER A 67 -8.73 18.68 -7.42
CA SER A 67 -10.08 18.13 -7.60
C SER A 67 -10.98 18.17 -6.36
N TRP A 68 -10.44 18.49 -5.19
CA TRP A 68 -11.21 18.58 -3.95
C TRP A 68 -11.34 20.05 -3.50
N PRO A 69 -12.49 20.70 -3.73
CA PRO A 69 -12.72 22.09 -3.35
C PRO A 69 -12.44 22.37 -1.87
N GLY A 70 -11.60 23.37 -1.59
CA GLY A 70 -11.25 23.76 -0.22
C GLY A 70 -10.36 22.76 0.53
N TYR A 71 -9.78 21.78 -0.17
CA TYR A 71 -8.79 20.88 0.42
C TYR A 71 -7.49 21.63 0.77
N ARG A 72 -6.90 21.28 1.90
CA ARG A 72 -5.59 21.76 2.35
C ARG A 72 -4.82 20.56 2.92
N PRO A 73 -3.52 20.43 2.64
CA PRO A 73 -2.72 19.35 3.22
C PRO A 73 -2.83 19.32 4.74
N GLY A 74 -2.87 18.11 5.31
CA GLY A 74 -3.02 17.90 6.75
C GLY A 74 -4.42 18.16 7.31
N ARG A 75 -5.41 18.52 6.48
CA ARG A 75 -6.79 18.76 6.95
C ARG A 75 -7.41 17.55 7.66
N TYR A 76 -7.10 16.34 7.19
CA TYR A 76 -7.53 15.08 7.80
C TYR A 76 -6.28 14.21 8.06
N PRO A 77 -5.75 14.18 9.29
CA PRO A 77 -4.49 13.48 9.60
C PRO A 77 -4.47 12.01 9.12
N TRP A 78 -5.58 11.29 9.27
CA TRP A 78 -5.74 9.89 8.86
C TRP A 78 -5.78 9.65 7.34
N LEU A 79 -5.94 10.71 6.52
CA LEU A 79 -5.92 10.63 5.05
C LEU A 79 -4.60 11.07 4.42
N THR A 80 -3.70 11.69 5.19
CA THR A 80 -2.48 12.32 4.65
C THR A 80 -1.63 11.36 3.80
N ALA A 81 -1.45 10.12 4.24
CA ALA A 81 -0.71 9.09 3.51
C ALA A 81 -1.32 8.72 2.13
N TRP A 82 -2.62 8.99 1.93
CA TRP A 82 -3.35 8.64 0.71
C TRP A 82 -3.58 9.82 -0.21
N VAL A 83 -3.58 11.03 0.34
CA VAL A 83 -4.04 12.24 -0.37
C VAL A 83 -2.94 13.29 -0.50
N ASP A 84 -2.03 13.39 0.48
CA ASP A 84 -0.98 14.40 0.50
C ASP A 84 0.35 13.95 -0.10
N VAL A 85 0.58 12.64 -0.21
CA VAL A 85 1.81 12.10 -0.83
C VAL A 85 1.94 12.57 -2.29
N VAL A 86 3.16 12.72 -2.79
CA VAL A 86 3.44 13.06 -4.19
C VAL A 86 4.08 11.84 -4.85
N SER A 87 3.28 11.10 -5.60
CA SER A 87 3.70 9.86 -6.27
C SER A 87 2.76 9.55 -7.43
N MET A 88 3.05 8.48 -8.20
CA MET A 88 2.11 8.00 -9.22
C MET A 88 0.71 7.67 -8.67
N PHE A 89 0.53 7.49 -7.35
CA PHE A 89 -0.79 7.23 -6.77
C PHE A 89 -1.70 8.48 -6.74
N THR A 90 -1.11 9.66 -6.58
CA THR A 90 -1.77 10.97 -6.37
C THR A 90 -1.54 11.95 -7.51
N SER A 91 -0.82 11.55 -8.55
CA SER A 91 -0.61 12.34 -9.77
C SER A 91 -1.56 11.94 -10.91
N ASP A 92 -1.76 12.85 -11.85
CA ASP A 92 -2.52 12.62 -13.09
C ASP A 92 -1.67 13.02 -14.33
N GLY A 93 -2.13 12.66 -15.53
CA GLY A 93 -1.55 13.17 -16.79
C GLY A 93 -0.07 12.82 -17.01
N GLU A 94 0.72 13.83 -17.40
CA GLU A 94 2.15 13.68 -17.70
C GLU A 94 2.97 13.26 -16.47
N ASP A 95 2.68 13.83 -15.30
CA ASP A 95 3.37 13.46 -14.05
C ASP A 95 3.13 12.01 -13.68
N HIS A 96 1.88 11.55 -13.75
CA HIS A 96 1.55 10.14 -13.54
C HIS A 96 2.30 9.24 -14.53
N THR A 97 2.28 9.60 -15.81
CA THR A 97 2.93 8.82 -16.87
C THR A 97 4.44 8.72 -16.65
N ARG A 98 5.08 9.83 -16.30
CA ARG A 98 6.51 9.88 -15.96
C ARG A 98 6.82 9.00 -14.75
N LEU A 99 6.18 9.25 -13.60
CA LEU A 99 6.44 8.51 -12.35
C LEU A 99 6.17 7.01 -12.50
N ARG A 100 5.05 6.65 -13.15
CA ARG A 100 4.70 5.24 -13.41
C ARG A 100 5.68 4.56 -14.34
N LYS A 101 6.19 5.25 -15.37
CA LYS A 101 7.21 4.71 -16.28
C LYS A 101 8.49 4.35 -15.53
N LEU A 102 8.91 5.16 -14.56
CA LEU A 102 10.10 4.90 -13.74
C LEU A 102 9.94 3.62 -12.91
N VAL A 103 8.86 3.53 -12.15
CA VAL A 103 8.58 2.35 -11.33
C VAL A 103 8.36 1.11 -12.20
N GLY A 104 7.68 1.25 -13.34
CA GLY A 104 7.39 0.16 -14.26
C GLY A 104 8.63 -0.58 -14.78
N ARG A 105 9.81 0.05 -14.81
CA ARG A 105 11.08 -0.60 -15.21
C ARG A 105 11.49 -1.72 -14.24
N ALA A 106 11.11 -1.62 -12.96
CA ALA A 106 11.39 -2.65 -11.97
C ALA A 106 10.33 -3.77 -11.94
N PHE A 107 9.13 -3.51 -12.48
CA PHE A 107 7.99 -4.44 -12.47
C PHE A 107 7.71 -5.07 -13.83
N THR A 108 8.75 -5.25 -14.66
CA THR A 108 8.56 -5.94 -15.95
C THR A 108 8.25 -7.42 -15.72
N PRO A 109 7.52 -8.08 -16.63
CA PRO A 109 7.24 -9.51 -16.50
C PRO A 109 8.50 -10.37 -16.34
N GLN A 110 9.61 -9.95 -16.94
CA GLN A 110 10.90 -10.61 -16.77
C GLN A 110 11.42 -10.47 -15.33
N ARG A 111 11.48 -9.26 -14.78
CA ARG A 111 11.92 -9.03 -13.40
C ARG A 111 11.08 -9.81 -12.39
N ILE A 112 9.76 -9.83 -12.58
CA ILE A 112 8.86 -10.61 -11.72
C ILE A 112 9.15 -12.11 -11.81
N ARG A 113 9.47 -12.65 -13.00
CA ARG A 113 9.89 -14.06 -13.12
C ARG A 113 11.23 -14.33 -12.43
N GLU A 114 12.17 -13.40 -12.51
CA GLU A 114 13.48 -13.51 -11.85
C GLU A 114 13.36 -13.52 -10.31
N MET A 115 12.28 -12.97 -9.75
CA MET A 115 12.01 -13.02 -8.30
C MET A 115 11.50 -14.39 -7.81
N ARG A 116 10.98 -15.24 -8.71
CA ARG A 116 10.36 -16.52 -8.32
C ARG A 116 11.27 -17.39 -7.43
N PRO A 117 12.55 -17.65 -7.76
CA PRO A 117 13.40 -18.48 -6.93
C PRO A 117 13.56 -17.95 -5.50
N ALA A 118 13.74 -16.62 -5.35
CA ALA A 118 13.86 -16.00 -4.03
C ALA A 118 12.55 -16.12 -3.22
N ILE A 119 11.40 -15.95 -3.87
CA ILE A 119 10.08 -16.14 -3.24
C ILE A 119 9.90 -17.60 -2.81
N GLU A 120 10.30 -18.56 -3.64
CA GLU A 120 10.24 -20.00 -3.33
C GLU A 120 11.12 -20.35 -2.13
N THR A 121 12.34 -19.79 -2.04
CA THR A 121 13.19 -19.92 -0.85
C THR A 121 12.52 -19.35 0.39
N ILE A 122 12.01 -18.11 0.33
CA ILE A 122 11.34 -17.47 1.47
C ILE A 122 10.16 -18.31 1.97
N VAL A 123 9.34 -18.82 1.05
CA VAL A 123 8.18 -19.65 1.39
C VAL A 123 8.63 -20.97 2.00
N THR A 124 9.61 -21.65 1.41
CA THR A 124 10.13 -22.94 1.90
C THR A 124 10.70 -22.78 3.30
N ASP A 125 11.59 -21.81 3.52
CA ASP A 125 12.20 -21.55 4.82
C ASP A 125 11.14 -21.29 5.91
N LEU A 126 10.08 -20.56 5.57
CA LEU A 126 8.98 -20.26 6.51
C LEU A 126 8.10 -21.48 6.80
N LEU A 127 7.94 -22.40 5.84
CA LEU A 127 7.20 -23.65 6.05
C LEU A 127 8.03 -24.64 6.87
N ASP A 128 9.33 -24.75 6.61
CA ASP A 128 10.26 -25.58 7.39
C ASP A 128 10.30 -25.10 8.85
N ASP A 129 10.42 -23.78 9.06
CA ASP A 129 10.35 -23.16 10.40
C ASP A 129 9.03 -23.49 11.14
N LEU A 130 7.92 -23.62 10.40
CA LEU A 130 6.61 -23.95 10.96
C LEU A 130 6.52 -25.42 11.36
N GLU A 131 6.99 -26.32 10.49
CA GLU A 131 7.03 -27.76 10.75
C GLU A 131 7.86 -28.08 12.00
N ASP A 132 9.03 -27.44 12.15
CA ASP A 132 9.93 -27.66 13.28
C ASP A 132 9.36 -27.17 14.62
N ARG A 133 8.58 -26.08 14.63
CA ARG A 133 8.13 -25.42 15.86
C ARG A 133 6.83 -25.96 16.44
N ALA A 134 5.94 -26.45 15.58
CA ALA A 134 4.56 -26.72 15.99
C ALA A 134 3.87 -27.83 15.18
N PRO A 135 4.43 -29.06 15.13
CA PRO A 135 3.85 -30.15 14.32
C PRO A 135 2.41 -30.50 14.71
N ASP A 136 2.02 -30.30 15.99
CA ASP A 136 0.70 -30.68 16.53
C ASP A 136 -0.02 -29.55 17.27
N ARG A 137 0.29 -28.28 16.98
CA ARG A 137 -0.32 -27.14 17.69
C ARG A 137 -0.93 -26.12 16.72
N PRO A 138 -2.05 -25.47 17.11
CA PRO A 138 -2.54 -24.32 16.38
C PRO A 138 -1.46 -23.25 16.23
N VAL A 139 -1.35 -22.71 15.02
CA VAL A 139 -0.40 -21.64 14.67
C VAL A 139 -1.18 -20.43 14.16
N ASP A 140 -0.74 -19.23 14.57
CA ASP A 140 -1.14 -18.00 13.90
C ASP A 140 -0.43 -17.88 12.54
N LEU A 141 -1.10 -18.37 11.49
CA LEU A 141 -0.58 -18.34 10.12
C LEU A 141 -0.26 -16.92 9.65
N ARG A 142 -0.99 -15.90 10.14
CA ARG A 142 -0.71 -14.51 9.75
C ARG A 142 0.68 -14.13 10.23
N ALA A 143 0.94 -14.28 11.52
CA ALA A 143 2.21 -13.91 12.13
C ALA A 143 3.38 -14.75 11.60
N ALA A 144 3.16 -16.05 11.39
CA ALA A 144 4.22 -16.97 11.06
C ALA A 144 4.51 -17.10 9.55
N PHE A 145 3.55 -16.80 8.67
CA PHE A 145 3.69 -17.03 7.24
C PHE A 145 3.19 -15.87 6.37
N SER A 146 1.90 -15.53 6.46
CA SER A 146 1.28 -14.58 5.53
C SER A 146 1.89 -13.19 5.60
N HIS A 147 2.37 -12.77 6.77
CA HIS A 147 3.03 -11.49 6.97
C HIS A 147 4.53 -11.52 6.63
N PRO A 148 5.34 -12.50 7.08
CA PRO A 148 6.75 -12.59 6.70
C PRO A 148 7.01 -12.74 5.20
N VAL A 149 6.13 -13.43 4.44
CA VAL A 149 6.33 -13.64 2.99
C VAL A 149 6.42 -12.30 2.24
N PRO A 150 5.40 -11.40 2.25
CA PRO A 150 5.49 -10.15 1.50
C PRO A 150 6.54 -9.18 2.03
N THR A 151 6.77 -9.11 3.34
CA THR A 151 7.74 -8.18 3.93
C THR A 151 9.19 -8.57 3.61
N ARG A 152 9.51 -9.86 3.48
CA ARG A 152 10.82 -10.31 2.98
C ARG A 152 10.96 -10.04 1.48
N VAL A 153 9.92 -10.32 0.69
CA VAL A 153 9.92 -10.08 -0.76
C VAL A 153 10.08 -8.60 -1.11
N ILE A 154 9.44 -7.68 -0.38
CA ILE A 154 9.62 -6.24 -0.63
C ILE A 154 11.04 -5.79 -0.27
N CYS A 155 11.66 -6.35 0.78
CA CYS A 155 13.05 -6.07 1.12
C CYS A 155 14.00 -6.52 0.00
N ASP A 156 13.79 -7.70 -0.59
CA ASP A 156 14.57 -8.19 -1.73
C ASP A 156 14.41 -7.28 -2.95
N LEU A 157 13.17 -6.91 -3.28
CA LEU A 157 12.87 -6.03 -4.39
C LEU A 157 13.55 -4.65 -4.25
N PHE A 158 13.61 -4.13 -3.03
CA PHE A 158 14.25 -2.84 -2.73
C PHE A 158 15.77 -2.97 -2.65
N GLY A 159 16.29 -4.20 -2.61
CA GLY A 159 17.70 -4.50 -2.45
C GLY A 159 18.22 -4.22 -1.04
N VAL A 160 17.38 -4.32 -0.02
CA VAL A 160 17.78 -4.05 1.38
C VAL A 160 18.90 -5.02 1.79
N PRO A 161 20.10 -4.54 2.13
CA PRO A 161 21.20 -5.40 2.55
C PRO A 161 20.88 -6.15 3.85
N ASP A 162 21.44 -7.33 4.04
CA ASP A 162 21.13 -8.20 5.19
C ASP A 162 21.34 -7.50 6.54
N ALA A 163 22.38 -6.69 6.67
CA ALA A 163 22.66 -5.90 7.88
C ALA A 163 21.55 -4.88 8.21
N GLN A 164 20.76 -4.44 7.21
CA GLN A 164 19.69 -3.47 7.37
C GLN A 164 18.30 -4.12 7.47
N ARG A 165 18.14 -5.38 7.04
CA ARG A 165 16.86 -6.09 7.02
C ARG A 165 16.14 -6.10 8.38
N PRO A 166 16.78 -6.39 9.53
CA PRO A 166 16.06 -6.41 10.82
C PRO A 166 15.47 -5.06 11.19
N ARG A 167 16.14 -3.96 10.82
CA ARG A 167 15.61 -2.60 11.03
C ARG A 167 14.47 -2.32 10.05
N MET A 168 14.66 -2.63 8.77
CA MET A 168 13.66 -2.37 7.74
C MET A 168 12.35 -3.12 8.03
N LEU A 169 12.42 -4.41 8.36
CA LEU A 169 11.25 -5.21 8.70
C LEU A 169 10.48 -4.63 9.89
N ARG A 170 11.16 -4.29 10.99
CA ARG A 170 10.51 -3.65 12.15
C ARG A 170 9.81 -2.33 11.80
N VAL A 171 10.40 -1.55 10.90
CA VAL A 171 9.81 -0.29 10.43
C VAL A 171 8.56 -0.57 9.58
N ILE A 172 8.63 -1.51 8.64
CA ILE A 172 7.49 -1.93 7.81
C ILE A 172 6.34 -2.38 8.71
N ASP A 173 6.62 -3.22 9.70
CA ASP A 173 5.64 -3.74 10.65
C ASP A 173 4.97 -2.61 11.44
N SER A 174 5.75 -1.62 11.86
CA SER A 174 5.24 -0.48 12.63
C SER A 174 4.39 0.47 11.79
N VAL A 175 4.71 0.66 10.51
CA VAL A 175 3.93 1.51 9.59
C VAL A 175 2.52 0.96 9.34
N LEU A 176 2.36 -0.36 9.48
CA LEU A 176 1.06 -1.03 9.32
C LEU A 176 0.22 -1.04 10.60
N ASP A 177 0.75 -0.55 11.74
CA ASP A 177 0.01 -0.42 12.99
C ASP A 177 -0.93 0.79 12.95
N THR A 178 -2.21 0.51 12.70
CA THR A 178 -3.28 1.53 12.66
C THR A 178 -3.81 1.94 14.03
N THR A 179 -3.27 1.36 15.12
CA THR A 179 -3.68 1.66 16.50
C THR A 179 -2.75 2.65 17.21
N ALA A 180 -1.66 3.05 16.55
CA ALA A 180 -0.68 3.99 17.09
C ALA A 180 -1.31 5.37 17.41
N ASP A 181 -1.00 5.89 18.60
CA ASP A 181 -1.31 7.28 18.93
C ASP A 181 -0.47 8.27 18.10
N THR A 182 -0.80 9.57 18.17
CA THR A 182 -0.14 10.61 17.35
C THR A 182 1.37 10.68 17.58
N GLU A 183 1.85 10.48 18.80
CA GLU A 183 3.27 10.55 19.14
C GLU A 183 4.01 9.32 18.60
N ARG A 184 3.42 8.14 18.77
CA ARG A 184 3.89 6.87 18.20
C ARG A 184 3.93 6.92 16.68
N ALA A 185 2.88 7.40 16.03
CA ALA A 185 2.81 7.58 14.57
C ALA A 185 3.91 8.52 14.05
N THR A 186 4.19 9.61 14.78
CA THR A 186 5.28 10.54 14.45
C THR A 186 6.64 9.84 14.51
N ARG A 187 6.92 9.08 15.57
CA ARG A 187 8.17 8.30 15.68
C ARG A 187 8.31 7.25 14.59
N ILE A 188 7.25 6.51 14.29
CA ILE A 188 7.23 5.50 13.23
C ILE A 188 7.56 6.13 11.88
N ARG A 189 6.97 7.28 11.58
CA ARG A 189 7.30 8.06 10.38
C ARG A 189 8.78 8.43 10.38
N ASP A 190 9.30 9.02 11.44
CA ASP A 190 10.70 9.47 11.45
C ASP A 190 11.69 8.28 11.33
N GLU A 191 11.36 7.13 11.93
CA GLU A 191 12.11 5.88 11.78
C GLU A 191 12.07 5.34 10.34
N LEU A 192 10.90 5.41 9.69
CA LEU A 192 10.72 5.04 8.29
C LEU A 192 11.56 5.92 7.37
N TYR A 193 11.49 7.23 7.54
CA TYR A 193 12.29 8.17 6.75
C TYR A 193 13.79 7.87 6.93
N THR A 194 14.23 7.67 8.18
CA THR A 194 15.63 7.35 8.45
C THR A 194 16.06 6.03 7.80
N ALA A 195 15.25 4.97 7.90
CA ALA A 195 15.55 3.69 7.28
C ALA A 195 15.63 3.77 5.74
N MET A 196 14.72 4.52 5.12
CA MET A 196 14.74 4.77 3.67
C MET A 196 15.97 5.58 3.25
N THR A 197 16.31 6.64 3.97
CA THR A 197 17.51 7.45 3.67
C THR A 197 18.78 6.60 3.78
N THR A 198 18.93 5.79 4.82
CA THR A 198 20.06 4.86 4.96
C THR A 198 20.14 3.86 3.80
N LEU A 199 19.00 3.32 3.35
CA LEU A 199 18.95 2.44 2.20
C LEU A 199 19.40 3.16 0.92
N ILE A 200 18.88 4.37 0.68
CA ILE A 200 19.23 5.21 -0.48
C ILE A 200 20.73 5.50 -0.50
N GLU A 201 21.31 5.92 0.62
CA GLU A 201 22.76 6.19 0.74
C GLU A 201 23.59 4.94 0.43
N THR A 202 23.18 3.79 0.96
CA THR A 202 23.86 2.52 0.69
C THR A 202 23.80 2.15 -0.79
N LYS A 203 22.65 2.36 -1.44
CA LYS A 203 22.46 2.06 -2.86
C LYS A 203 23.15 3.03 -3.79
N ARG A 204 23.40 4.28 -3.36
CA ARG A 204 24.27 5.22 -4.10
C ARG A 204 25.71 4.71 -4.20
N THR A 205 26.24 4.10 -3.13
CA THR A 205 27.62 3.58 -3.11
C THR A 205 27.73 2.14 -3.60
N THR A 206 26.64 1.38 -3.56
CA THR A 206 26.61 -0.04 -3.88
C THR A 206 25.35 -0.39 -4.68
N PRO A 207 25.24 0.11 -5.92
CA PRO A 207 24.07 -0.13 -6.76
C PRO A 207 23.96 -1.60 -7.13
N GLY A 208 22.72 -2.08 -7.28
CA GLY A 208 22.42 -3.47 -7.61
C GLY A 208 21.22 -3.60 -8.57
N PRO A 209 20.85 -4.83 -8.95
CA PRO A 209 19.68 -5.11 -9.78
C PRO A 209 18.37 -5.02 -8.96
N ASP A 210 18.16 -3.89 -8.27
CA ASP A 210 17.03 -3.64 -7.37
C ASP A 210 16.24 -2.37 -7.74
N LEU A 211 15.03 -2.24 -7.20
CA LEU A 211 14.15 -1.09 -7.47
C LEU A 211 14.79 0.22 -7.01
N THR A 212 15.45 0.25 -5.85
CA THR A 212 16.04 1.48 -5.29
C THR A 212 17.13 2.01 -6.21
N SER A 213 18.03 1.13 -6.66
CA SER A 213 19.09 1.45 -7.61
C SER A 213 18.53 1.87 -8.98
N THR A 214 17.48 1.20 -9.46
CA THR A 214 16.80 1.57 -10.71
C THR A 214 16.21 2.98 -10.66
N LEU A 215 15.59 3.35 -9.53
CA LEU A 215 15.03 4.70 -9.33
C LEU A 215 16.13 5.75 -9.15
N LEU A 216 17.26 5.40 -8.51
CA LEU A 216 18.42 6.29 -8.40
C LEU A 216 19.05 6.59 -9.76
N THR A 217 19.29 5.59 -10.61
CA THR A 217 19.80 5.81 -11.96
C THR A 217 18.86 6.69 -12.79
N ALA A 218 17.55 6.47 -12.70
CA ALA A 218 16.58 7.31 -13.40
C ALA A 218 16.60 8.78 -12.95
N ARG A 219 16.95 9.06 -11.69
CA ARG A 219 17.12 10.43 -11.22
C ARG A 219 18.34 11.09 -11.86
N ASP A 220 19.44 10.37 -11.95
CA ASP A 220 20.73 10.90 -12.45
C ASP A 220 20.72 11.09 -13.98
N ASP A 221 19.97 10.25 -14.71
CA ASP A 221 19.82 10.31 -16.18
C ASP A 221 18.87 11.41 -16.68
N GLY A 222 18.56 12.42 -15.85
CA GLY A 222 17.74 13.58 -16.23
C GLY A 222 16.22 13.36 -16.23
N ASP A 223 15.73 12.21 -15.74
CA ASP A 223 14.30 11.82 -15.71
C ASP A 223 13.52 12.49 -14.53
N ARG A 224 14.08 13.56 -13.95
CA ARG A 224 13.43 14.53 -13.03
C ARG A 224 12.82 13.94 -11.75
N LEU A 225 13.20 12.73 -11.33
CA LEU A 225 12.75 12.18 -10.04
C LEU A 225 13.46 12.92 -8.90
N ASP A 226 12.75 13.77 -8.17
CA ASP A 226 13.36 14.45 -7.02
C ASP A 226 13.46 13.54 -5.78
N GLU A 227 14.14 14.00 -4.73
CA GLU A 227 14.32 13.22 -3.48
C GLU A 227 12.98 12.89 -2.80
N THR A 228 12.02 13.82 -2.85
CA THR A 228 10.70 13.66 -2.24
C THR A 228 9.88 12.63 -3.03
N GLU A 229 9.92 12.68 -4.36
CA GLU A 229 9.25 11.72 -5.24
C GLU A 229 9.85 10.32 -5.08
N LEU A 230 11.18 10.18 -5.00
CA LEU A 230 11.87 8.91 -4.75
C LEU A 230 11.40 8.30 -3.43
N LEU A 231 11.49 9.07 -2.35
CA LEU A 231 11.14 8.61 -1.02
C LEU A 231 9.65 8.27 -0.90
N SER A 232 8.77 9.14 -1.41
CA SER A 232 7.31 8.91 -1.42
C SER A 232 6.95 7.68 -2.24
N THR A 233 7.67 7.42 -3.33
CA THR A 233 7.49 6.22 -4.15
C THR A 233 7.89 4.96 -3.38
N LEU A 234 9.05 4.93 -2.73
CA LEU A 234 9.47 3.77 -1.94
C LEU A 234 8.50 3.49 -0.78
N ILE A 235 8.05 4.52 -0.07
CA ILE A 235 7.07 4.41 1.02
C ILE A 235 5.73 3.86 0.49
N LEU A 236 5.23 4.40 -0.63
CA LEU A 236 4.02 3.90 -1.28
C LEU A 236 4.13 2.40 -1.58
N MET A 237 5.26 1.97 -2.13
CA MET A 237 5.46 0.58 -2.55
C MET A 237 5.48 -0.39 -1.37
N ILE A 238 5.99 0.02 -0.20
CA ILE A 238 5.93 -0.78 1.03
C ILE A 238 4.49 -1.02 1.47
N GLY A 239 3.71 0.06 1.61
CA GLY A 239 2.33 -0.03 2.08
C GLY A 239 1.44 -0.76 1.08
N ALA A 240 1.56 -0.43 -0.21
CA ALA A 240 0.73 -1.01 -1.26
C ALA A 240 1.04 -2.49 -1.52
N GLY A 241 2.31 -2.90 -1.44
CA GLY A 241 2.75 -4.25 -1.79
C GLY A 241 2.68 -5.28 -0.67
N SER A 242 2.80 -4.84 0.59
CA SER A 242 2.90 -5.78 1.72
C SER A 242 1.53 -6.20 2.24
N GLU A 243 0.75 -5.27 2.79
CA GLU A 243 -0.51 -5.60 3.50
C GLU A 243 -1.55 -6.25 2.58
N THR A 244 -1.60 -5.83 1.31
CA THR A 244 -2.53 -6.42 0.33
C THR A 244 -2.22 -7.89 0.04
N ALA A 245 -0.94 -8.25 -0.02
CA ALA A 245 -0.49 -9.62 -0.21
C ALA A 245 -0.71 -10.47 1.06
N VAL A 246 -0.48 -9.89 2.25
CA VAL A 246 -0.82 -10.55 3.54
C VAL A 246 -2.32 -10.90 3.57
N ALA A 247 -3.17 -9.92 3.27
CA ALA A 247 -4.62 -10.10 3.24
C ALA A 247 -5.05 -11.14 2.19
N LEU A 248 -4.41 -11.16 1.01
CA LEU A 248 -4.68 -12.16 -0.02
C LEU A 248 -4.39 -13.58 0.48
N ILE A 249 -3.21 -13.83 1.04
CA ILE A 249 -2.82 -15.15 1.54
C ILE A 249 -3.80 -15.61 2.65
N ASN A 250 -4.14 -14.73 3.58
CA ASN A 250 -5.09 -15.02 4.65
C ASN A 250 -6.48 -15.35 4.12
N HIS A 251 -7.04 -14.51 3.23
CA HIS A 251 -8.38 -14.72 2.69
C HIS A 251 -8.44 -15.98 1.82
N LEU A 252 -7.42 -16.26 1.02
CA LEU A 252 -7.35 -17.50 0.22
C LEU A 252 -7.36 -18.73 1.12
N THR A 253 -6.48 -18.74 2.13
CA THR A 253 -6.40 -19.86 3.09
C THR A 253 -7.73 -20.05 3.81
N HIS A 254 -8.31 -18.97 4.35
CA HIS A 254 -9.61 -19.03 5.01
C HIS A 254 -10.72 -19.53 4.09
N THR A 255 -10.77 -19.05 2.85
CA THR A 255 -11.80 -19.45 1.87
C THR A 255 -11.70 -20.93 1.56
N LEU A 256 -10.49 -21.44 1.27
CA LEU A 256 -10.27 -22.86 0.98
C LEU A 256 -10.64 -23.77 2.17
N LEU A 257 -10.33 -23.35 3.39
CA LEU A 257 -10.65 -24.13 4.60
C LEU A 257 -12.15 -24.11 4.97
N THR A 258 -12.89 -23.09 4.54
CA THR A 258 -14.32 -22.93 4.84
C THR A 258 -15.25 -23.39 3.72
N HIS A 259 -14.69 -23.75 2.56
CA HIS A 259 -15.42 -24.24 1.38
C HIS A 259 -14.73 -25.50 0.83
N PRO A 260 -14.79 -26.63 1.53
CA PRO A 260 -14.11 -27.88 1.16
C PRO A 260 -14.70 -28.55 -0.09
#